data_AF-A0A4R2Z873-F1
#
_entry.id   AF-A0A4R2Z873-F1
#
_cell.length_a   1.000
_cell.length_b   1.000
_cell.length_c   1.000
_cell.angle_alpha   90.00
_cell.angle_beta   90.00
_cell.angle_gamma   90.00
#
_symmetry.space_group_name_H-M   'P 1'
#
loop_
_entity.id
_entity.type
_entity.pdbx_description
1 polymer ?
#
loop_
_entity_poly.entity_id
_entity_poly.type
_entity_poly.pdbx_seq_one_letter_code
_entity_poly.pdbx_strand_id
1 'polypeptide(L)'
;MLAYIPQSKVSKSYEDKNDALRLVVIRDGVLIKIELSPVLRGTVFEPALLQVCEAVEDELGFAEISVVSFADLYAGKICAALDRQHPRDLFDVKLLLDNEGLTSALRKALLVYLISHPRPIAELLQPHLKDISGIYEGEFRNMADVDVPLAELLAVRRQLIDLINGKITQEEKEFLLSFKNKEPDWTLLGLDNIDKLPAVRWKRKNLSKMPAEKHANALKRLSFVLDVVM
;
A
#
# COMPACT_ATOMS: atom_id res chain seq x y z
N MET A 1 -4.82 -18.76 21.79
CA MET A 1 -5.10 -19.69 20.68
C MET A 1 -3.82 -20.32 20.12
N LEU A 2 -2.84 -19.55 19.64
CA LEU A 2 -1.56 -20.11 19.11
C LEU A 2 -0.77 -20.94 20.14
N ALA A 3 -0.79 -20.58 21.42
CA ALA A 3 -0.13 -21.33 22.50
C ALA A 3 -0.73 -22.73 22.78
N TYR A 4 -1.87 -23.07 22.15
CA TYR A 4 -2.54 -24.36 22.31
C TYR A 4 -2.26 -25.32 21.14
N ILE A 5 -1.47 -24.90 20.14
CA ILE A 5 -1.02 -25.79 19.07
C ILE A 5 0.09 -26.67 19.66
N PRO A 6 -0.11 -28.00 19.80
CA PRO A 6 0.88 -28.89 20.38
C PRO A 6 2.23 -28.78 19.67
N GLN A 7 3.31 -28.84 20.43
CA GLN A 7 4.70 -28.81 19.93
C GLN A 7 5.08 -27.53 19.15
N SER A 8 4.30 -26.46 19.28
CA SER A 8 4.67 -25.15 18.73
C SER A 8 5.46 -24.31 19.75
N LYS A 9 6.50 -23.63 19.27
CA LYS A 9 7.22 -22.59 20.02
C LYS A 9 6.84 -21.23 19.45
N VAL A 10 6.31 -20.35 20.31
CA VAL A 10 5.96 -18.98 19.93
C VAL A 10 6.98 -18.01 20.52
N SER A 11 7.69 -17.27 19.67
CA SER A 11 8.51 -16.12 20.06
C SER A 11 7.73 -14.84 19.81
N LYS A 12 7.63 -14.00 20.85
CA LYS A 12 6.94 -12.71 20.81
C LYS A 12 7.98 -11.61 20.72
N SER A 13 8.21 -11.07 19.53
CA SER A 13 9.29 -10.10 19.32
C SER A 13 9.11 -8.81 20.14
N TYR A 14 7.90 -8.50 20.60
CA TYR A 14 7.64 -7.35 21.48
C TYR A 14 8.20 -7.50 22.91
N GLU A 15 8.50 -8.71 23.37
CA GLU A 15 9.11 -8.93 24.69
C GLU A 15 10.58 -8.47 24.71
N ASP A 16 11.26 -8.48 23.57
CA ASP A 16 12.64 -8.00 23.41
C ASP A 16 12.71 -6.52 22.97
N LYS A 17 11.72 -6.05 22.21
CA LYS A 17 11.64 -4.67 21.72
C LYS A 17 10.18 -4.20 21.72
N ASN A 18 9.84 -3.27 22.62
CA ASN A 18 8.45 -2.83 22.85
C ASN A 18 7.64 -2.44 21.60
N ASP A 19 8.28 -1.92 20.55
CA ASP A 19 7.60 -1.52 19.30
C ASP A 19 7.59 -2.61 18.21
N ALA A 20 8.08 -3.82 18.50
CA ALA A 20 8.11 -4.91 17.53
C ALA A 20 6.72 -5.54 17.37
N LEU A 21 6.17 -5.48 16.16
CA LEU A 21 4.84 -5.98 15.85
C LEU A 21 4.89 -7.34 15.16
N ARG A 22 5.68 -8.27 15.69
CA ARG A 22 5.92 -9.59 15.08
C ARG A 22 5.82 -10.74 16.09
N LEU A 23 5.22 -11.84 15.64
CA LEU A 23 5.32 -13.16 16.25
C LEU A 23 6.05 -14.10 15.30
N VAL A 24 6.84 -15.01 15.87
CA VAL A 24 7.44 -16.12 15.13
C VAL A 24 6.95 -17.42 15.76
N VAL A 25 6.27 -18.23 14.97
CA VAL A 25 5.76 -19.55 15.38
C VAL A 25 6.61 -20.61 14.69
N ILE A 26 7.20 -21.52 15.47
CA ILE A 26 8.00 -22.63 14.97
C ILE A 26 7.34 -23.93 15.37
N ARG A 27 7.14 -24.84 14.43
CA ARG A 27 6.63 -26.20 14.68
C ARG A 27 7.24 -27.15 13.66
N ASP A 28 7.77 -28.28 14.12
CA ASP A 28 8.31 -29.34 13.24
C ASP A 28 9.30 -28.84 12.17
N GLY A 29 10.12 -27.83 12.52
CA GLY A 29 11.07 -27.19 11.61
C GLY A 29 10.48 -26.12 10.68
N VAL A 30 9.16 -25.98 10.61
CA VAL A 30 8.46 -24.94 9.85
C VAL A 30 8.40 -23.65 10.67
N LEU A 31 8.74 -22.52 10.04
CA LEU A 31 8.74 -21.20 10.67
C LEU A 31 7.71 -20.29 9.99
N ILE A 32 6.72 -19.83 10.76
CA ILE A 32 5.70 -18.87 10.33
C ILE A 32 5.97 -17.53 11.02
N LYS A 33 6.10 -16.47 10.22
CA LYS A 33 6.19 -15.08 10.71
C LYS A 33 4.82 -14.43 10.60
N ILE A 34 4.30 -13.90 11.70
CA ILE A 34 3.05 -13.16 11.75
C ILE A 34 3.38 -11.72 12.11
N GLU A 35 3.02 -10.78 11.24
CA GLU A 35 3.32 -9.36 11.40
C GLU A 35 2.03 -8.56 11.50
N LEU A 36 1.96 -7.66 12.48
CA LEU A 36 0.88 -6.71 12.62
C LEU A 36 1.31 -5.40 11.94
N SER A 37 0.59 -5.02 10.88
CA SER A 37 0.86 -3.77 10.16
C SER A 37 0.01 -2.63 10.71
N PRO A 38 0.60 -1.57 11.29
CA PRO A 38 -0.14 -0.41 11.77
C PRO A 38 -0.42 0.61 10.66
N VAL A 39 -0.24 0.27 9.38
CA VAL A 39 -0.16 1.24 8.26
C VAL A 39 -1.38 2.17 8.21
N LEU A 40 -2.61 1.62 8.22
CA LEU A 40 -3.83 2.43 8.29
C LEU A 40 -4.52 2.39 9.66
N ARG A 41 -4.42 1.26 10.38
CA ARG A 41 -5.24 0.92 11.58
C ARG A 41 -6.74 1.09 11.29
N GLY A 42 -7.22 0.33 10.31
CA GLY A 42 -8.57 0.37 9.74
C GLY A 42 -8.50 0.01 8.25
N THR A 43 -9.64 -0.11 7.59
CA THR A 43 -9.74 -0.33 6.15
C THR A 43 -10.60 0.76 5.52
N VAL A 44 -10.38 1.03 4.22
CA VAL A 44 -11.20 1.96 3.45
C VAL A 44 -12.55 1.33 3.11
N PHE A 45 -12.52 0.07 2.71
CA PHE A 45 -13.70 -0.75 2.45
C PHE A 45 -13.78 -1.91 3.44
N GLU A 46 -14.96 -2.48 3.61
CA GLU A 46 -15.16 -3.63 4.49
C GLU A 46 -14.30 -4.83 4.04
N PRO A 47 -13.70 -5.58 4.99
CA PRO A 47 -13.05 -6.85 4.69
C PRO A 47 -14.00 -7.84 3.99
N ALA A 48 -13.44 -8.73 3.19
CA ALA A 48 -14.17 -9.81 2.54
C ALA A 48 -13.73 -11.17 3.09
N LEU A 49 -14.64 -12.13 3.17
CA LEU A 49 -14.27 -13.53 3.38
C LEU A 49 -13.73 -14.10 2.07
N LEU A 50 -12.55 -14.71 2.13
CA LEU A 50 -11.92 -15.38 1.01
C LEU A 50 -11.62 -16.82 1.40
N GLN A 51 -12.06 -17.73 0.53
CA GLN A 51 -11.77 -19.15 0.62
C GLN A 51 -10.35 -19.40 0.12
N VAL A 52 -9.72 -20.45 0.65
CA VAL A 52 -8.45 -20.95 0.10
C VAL A 52 -8.64 -21.41 -1.36
N CYS A 53 -7.56 -21.45 -2.13
CA CYS A 53 -7.64 -21.97 -3.50
C CYS A 53 -7.87 -23.48 -3.51
N GLU A 54 -8.40 -24.00 -4.61
CA GLU A 54 -8.71 -25.43 -4.81
C GLU A 54 -7.53 -26.34 -4.45
N ALA A 55 -6.32 -25.99 -4.87
CA ALA A 55 -5.11 -26.76 -4.54
C ALA A 55 -4.85 -26.88 -3.01
N VAL A 56 -5.13 -25.82 -2.25
CA VAL A 56 -5.00 -25.84 -0.78
C VAL A 56 -6.17 -26.58 -0.15
N GLU A 57 -7.38 -26.43 -0.68
CA GLU A 57 -8.56 -27.15 -0.21
C GLU A 57 -8.43 -28.66 -0.41
N ASP A 58 -7.94 -29.10 -1.57
CA ASP A 58 -7.72 -30.51 -1.89
C ASP A 58 -6.65 -31.16 -0.98
N GLU A 59 -5.59 -30.42 -0.65
CA GLU A 59 -4.49 -30.94 0.16
C GLU A 59 -4.75 -30.83 1.67
N LEU A 60 -5.31 -29.71 2.13
CA LEU A 60 -5.39 -29.35 3.56
C LEU A 60 -6.83 -29.19 4.08
N GLY A 61 -7.82 -29.24 3.19
CA GLY A 61 -9.22 -29.05 3.50
C GLY A 61 -9.69 -27.59 3.39
N PHE A 62 -11.00 -27.43 3.41
CA PHE A 62 -11.65 -26.12 3.31
C PHE A 62 -11.25 -25.20 4.46
N ALA A 63 -10.92 -23.95 4.11
CA ALA A 63 -10.78 -22.86 5.06
C ALA A 63 -11.18 -21.54 4.40
N GLU A 64 -11.70 -20.63 5.21
CA GLU A 64 -11.95 -19.25 4.80
C GLU A 64 -11.41 -18.28 5.86
N ILE A 65 -10.99 -17.11 5.40
CA ILE A 65 -10.42 -16.08 6.27
C ILE A 65 -10.88 -14.71 5.82
N SER A 66 -11.09 -13.82 6.79
CA SER A 66 -11.33 -12.40 6.51
C SER A 66 -10.04 -11.77 6.02
N VAL A 67 -10.07 -11.20 4.82
CA VAL A 67 -8.97 -10.45 4.24
C VAL A 67 -9.40 -9.02 3.92
N VAL A 68 -8.42 -8.13 3.84
CA VAL A 68 -8.68 -6.76 3.38
C VAL A 68 -9.29 -6.76 1.97
N SER A 69 -10.14 -5.77 1.69
CA SER A 69 -10.74 -5.61 0.38
C SER A 69 -9.68 -5.58 -0.73
N PHE A 70 -10.04 -5.99 -1.94
CA PHE A 70 -9.14 -5.91 -3.10
C PHE A 70 -8.57 -4.49 -3.29
N ALA A 71 -9.42 -3.48 -3.13
CA ALA A 71 -9.05 -2.08 -3.26
C ALA A 71 -8.03 -1.65 -2.18
N ASP A 72 -8.24 -2.05 -0.93
CA ASP A 72 -7.29 -1.79 0.16
C ASP A 72 -5.95 -2.50 -0.06
N LEU A 73 -5.99 -3.80 -0.43
CA LEU A 73 -4.80 -4.60 -0.69
C LEU A 73 -3.91 -3.95 -1.75
N TYR A 74 -4.50 -3.66 -2.91
CA TYR A 74 -3.73 -3.13 -4.03
C TYR A 74 -3.38 -1.65 -3.85
N ALA A 75 -4.18 -0.84 -3.14
CA ALA A 75 -3.76 0.52 -2.77
C ALA A 75 -2.47 0.50 -1.94
N GLY A 76 -2.37 -0.43 -0.99
CA GLY A 76 -1.15 -0.68 -0.22
C GLY A 76 0.03 -1.11 -1.09
N LYS A 77 -0.17 -2.10 -1.97
CA LYS A 77 0.86 -2.60 -2.90
C LYS A 77 1.35 -1.52 -3.87
N ILE A 78 0.45 -0.69 -4.40
CA ILE A 78 0.79 0.45 -5.27
C ILE A 78 1.65 1.46 -4.52
N CYS A 79 1.27 1.87 -3.30
CA CYS A 79 2.08 2.78 -2.49
C CYS A 79 3.48 2.21 -2.20
N ALA A 80 3.58 0.91 -1.89
CA ALA A 80 4.86 0.24 -1.72
C ALA A 80 5.67 0.28 -3.03
N ALA A 81 5.08 -0.09 -4.16
CA ALA A 81 5.73 -0.06 -5.47
C ALA A 81 6.26 1.34 -5.83
N LEU A 82 5.53 2.40 -5.52
CA LEU A 82 5.95 3.78 -5.81
C LEU A 82 7.07 4.28 -4.88
N ASP A 83 7.03 3.93 -3.59
CA ASP A 83 8.06 4.37 -2.62
C ASP A 83 9.34 3.52 -2.71
N ARG A 84 9.22 2.21 -2.45
CA ARG A 84 10.38 1.31 -2.37
C ARG A 84 10.85 0.82 -3.74
N GLN A 85 9.94 0.69 -4.72
CA GLN A 85 10.22 0.21 -6.09
C GLN A 85 10.89 -1.17 -6.11
N HIS A 86 10.56 -2.03 -5.14
CA HIS A 86 11.13 -3.36 -5.08
C HIS A 86 10.56 -4.24 -6.20
N PRO A 87 11.36 -5.11 -6.86
CA PRO A 87 10.89 -6.00 -7.92
C PRO A 87 9.61 -6.79 -7.58
N ARG A 88 9.51 -7.32 -6.36
CA ARG A 88 8.29 -7.99 -5.85
C ARG A 88 7.03 -7.11 -5.88
N ASP A 89 7.12 -5.84 -5.50
CA ASP A 89 5.94 -4.96 -5.56
C ASP A 89 5.57 -4.62 -7.01
N LEU A 90 6.58 -4.46 -7.87
CA LEU A 90 6.35 -4.21 -9.30
C LEU A 90 5.74 -5.43 -9.98
N PHE A 91 6.12 -6.64 -9.57
CA PHE A 91 5.50 -7.88 -10.03
C PHE A 91 4.05 -8.00 -9.57
N ASP A 92 3.76 -7.67 -8.31
CA ASP A 92 2.38 -7.59 -7.82
C ASP A 92 1.54 -6.59 -8.62
N VAL A 93 2.09 -5.41 -8.93
CA VAL A 93 1.42 -4.41 -9.77
C VAL A 93 1.26 -4.91 -11.20
N LYS A 94 2.22 -5.66 -11.75
CA LYS A 94 2.08 -6.27 -13.07
C LYS A 94 0.83 -7.16 -13.11
N LEU A 95 0.70 -8.07 -12.14
CA LEU A 95 -0.47 -8.94 -12.06
C LEU A 95 -1.78 -8.15 -11.94
N LEU A 96 -1.78 -7.05 -11.17
CA LEU A 96 -2.93 -6.14 -11.13
C LEU A 96 -3.26 -5.58 -12.52
N LEU A 97 -2.28 -5.02 -13.22
CA LEU A 97 -2.49 -4.34 -14.51
C LEU A 97 -2.90 -5.31 -15.63
N ASP A 98 -2.37 -6.53 -15.61
CA ASP A 98 -2.67 -7.54 -16.62
C ASP A 98 -4.10 -8.10 -16.51
N ASN A 99 -4.70 -8.07 -15.31
CA ASN A 99 -5.98 -8.75 -15.05
C ASN A 99 -7.14 -7.80 -14.73
N GLU A 100 -6.89 -6.70 -14.00
CA GLU A 100 -7.95 -5.90 -13.36
C GLU A 100 -7.82 -4.40 -13.68
N GLY A 101 -6.60 -3.89 -13.74
CA GLY A 101 -6.30 -2.47 -13.94
C GLY A 101 -6.69 -1.59 -12.73
N LEU A 102 -6.85 -0.29 -12.99
CA LEU A 102 -7.17 0.71 -11.96
C LEU A 102 -8.67 1.02 -11.94
N THR A 103 -9.44 0.24 -11.17
CA THR A 103 -10.89 0.45 -10.98
C THR A 103 -11.18 1.71 -10.15
N SER A 104 -12.42 2.21 -10.20
CA SER A 104 -12.85 3.37 -9.40
C SER A 104 -12.67 3.15 -7.89
N ALA A 105 -13.04 1.97 -7.39
CA ALA A 105 -12.86 1.62 -5.97
C ALA A 105 -11.38 1.59 -5.56
N LEU A 106 -10.52 0.94 -6.38
CA LEU A 106 -9.08 0.93 -6.13
C LEU A 106 -8.46 2.32 -6.20
N ARG A 107 -8.86 3.14 -7.17
CA ARG A 107 -8.41 4.53 -7.29
C ARG A 107 -8.77 5.35 -6.05
N LYS A 108 -10.00 5.24 -5.55
CA LYS A 108 -10.43 5.91 -4.31
C LYS A 108 -9.67 5.41 -3.08
N ALA A 109 -9.48 4.10 -2.92
CA ALA A 109 -8.62 3.57 -1.86
C ALA A 109 -7.19 4.10 -1.97
N LEU A 110 -6.62 4.14 -3.16
CA LEU A 110 -5.29 4.68 -3.39
C LEU A 110 -5.16 6.13 -2.88
N LEU A 111 -6.15 7.00 -3.12
CA LEU A 111 -6.15 8.36 -2.57
C LEU A 111 -6.07 8.37 -1.04
N VAL A 112 -6.83 7.50 -0.37
CA VAL A 112 -6.79 7.37 1.10
C VAL A 112 -5.42 6.89 1.57
N TYR A 113 -4.81 5.93 0.86
CA TYR A 113 -3.47 5.46 1.17
C TYR A 113 -2.41 6.55 0.94
N LEU A 114 -2.52 7.35 -0.13
CA LEU A 114 -1.62 8.49 -0.39
C LEU A 114 -1.65 9.53 0.74
N ILE A 115 -2.84 9.89 1.23
CA ILE A 115 -3.00 10.84 2.35
C ILE A 115 -2.69 10.21 3.73
N SER A 116 -2.46 8.90 3.79
CA SER A 116 -2.04 8.17 4.99
C SER A 116 -0.55 7.86 5.02
N HIS A 117 0.10 7.87 3.86
CA HIS A 117 1.48 7.44 3.69
C HIS A 117 2.48 8.41 4.35
N PRO A 118 3.63 7.96 4.90
CA PRO A 118 4.65 8.87 5.45
C PRO A 118 5.27 9.82 4.42
N ARG A 119 5.54 9.34 3.20
CA ARG A 119 6.06 10.17 2.08
C ARG A 119 5.14 11.33 1.70
N PRO A 120 5.66 12.43 1.15
CA PRO A 120 4.85 13.46 0.50
C PRO A 120 4.03 12.88 -0.66
N ILE A 121 2.77 13.31 -0.79
CA ILE A 121 1.85 12.83 -1.85
C ILE A 121 2.48 13.03 -3.24
N ALA A 122 3.08 14.20 -3.47
CA ALA A 122 3.75 14.53 -4.73
C ALA A 122 4.93 13.59 -5.07
N GLU A 123 5.64 13.05 -4.06
CA GLU A 123 6.74 12.10 -4.28
C GLU A 123 6.23 10.69 -4.62
N LEU A 124 5.00 10.34 -4.25
CA LEU A 124 4.39 9.07 -4.67
C LEU A 124 3.82 9.18 -6.08
N LEU A 125 3.21 10.32 -6.41
CA LEU A 125 2.64 10.58 -7.74
C LEU A 125 3.72 10.83 -8.81
N GLN A 126 4.86 11.40 -8.42
CA GLN A 126 6.03 11.59 -9.27
C GLN A 126 7.30 11.10 -8.56
N PRO A 127 7.51 9.78 -8.46
CA PRO A 127 8.62 9.20 -7.72
C PRO A 127 9.95 9.33 -8.47
N HIS A 128 11.04 9.46 -7.72
CA HIS A 128 12.38 9.32 -8.28
C HIS A 128 12.63 7.86 -8.65
N LEU A 129 12.91 7.59 -9.92
CA LEU A 129 13.13 6.23 -10.42
C LEU A 129 14.47 5.67 -9.90
N LYS A 130 14.40 4.58 -9.15
CA LYS A 130 15.59 3.90 -8.61
C LYS A 130 16.16 2.93 -9.64
N ASP A 131 17.47 2.75 -9.62
CA ASP A 131 18.08 1.55 -10.20
C ASP A 131 17.84 0.38 -9.25
N ILE A 132 17.19 -0.67 -9.75
CA ILE A 132 16.79 -1.86 -8.99
C ILE A 132 17.50 -3.12 -9.48
N SER A 133 18.46 -2.98 -10.40
CA SER A 133 19.13 -4.11 -11.07
C SER A 133 19.81 -5.05 -10.08
N GLY A 134 20.49 -4.52 -9.07
CA GLY A 134 21.14 -5.33 -8.03
C GLY A 134 20.16 -6.14 -7.18
N ILE A 135 19.04 -5.54 -6.77
CA ILE A 135 18.00 -6.22 -5.97
C ILE A 135 17.27 -7.25 -6.85
N TYR A 136 17.05 -6.93 -8.12
CA TYR A 136 16.45 -7.85 -9.07
C TYR A 136 17.27 -9.15 -9.20
N GLU A 137 18.57 -9.03 -9.47
CA GLU A 137 19.45 -10.20 -9.62
C GLU A 137 19.61 -10.97 -8.31
N GLY A 138 19.74 -10.27 -7.18
CA GLY A 138 20.01 -10.89 -5.88
C GLY A 138 18.79 -11.50 -5.18
N GLU A 139 17.60 -10.91 -5.35
CA GLU A 139 16.42 -11.24 -4.53
C GLU A 139 15.18 -11.66 -5.32
N PHE A 140 15.09 -11.37 -6.62
CA PHE A 140 13.86 -11.58 -7.39
C PHE A 140 13.96 -12.60 -8.51
N ARG A 141 15.07 -12.62 -9.27
CA ARG A 141 15.21 -13.40 -10.52
C ARG A 141 14.84 -14.89 -10.37
N ASN A 142 15.18 -15.49 -9.24
CA ASN A 142 14.89 -16.91 -8.95
C ASN A 142 13.77 -17.11 -7.92
N MET A 143 12.98 -16.06 -7.63
CA MET A 143 11.96 -16.06 -6.59
C MET A 143 10.55 -16.37 -7.14
N ALA A 144 10.26 -15.96 -8.37
CA ALA A 144 8.95 -16.17 -8.99
C ALA A 144 8.98 -17.39 -9.91
N ASP A 145 7.88 -18.16 -9.94
CA ASP A 145 7.73 -19.31 -10.84
C ASP A 145 7.65 -18.88 -12.31
N VAL A 146 7.21 -17.65 -12.56
CA VAL A 146 7.19 -17.02 -13.88
C VAL A 146 8.40 -16.10 -14.00
N ASP A 147 9.26 -16.39 -14.97
CA ASP A 147 10.38 -15.52 -15.29
C ASP A 147 9.87 -14.18 -15.85
N VAL A 148 10.19 -13.09 -15.15
CA VAL A 148 9.84 -11.73 -15.56
C VAL A 148 11.12 -10.93 -15.70
N PRO A 149 11.49 -10.52 -16.93
CA PRO A 149 12.68 -9.70 -17.17
C PRO A 149 12.62 -8.36 -16.43
N LEU A 150 13.79 -7.88 -15.98
CA LEU A 150 13.91 -6.57 -15.34
C LEU A 150 13.27 -5.45 -16.20
N ALA A 151 13.50 -5.48 -17.51
CA ALA A 151 12.96 -4.48 -18.44
C ALA A 151 11.43 -4.39 -18.37
N GLU A 152 10.74 -5.52 -18.15
CA GLU A 152 9.28 -5.57 -18.02
C GLU A 152 8.82 -4.95 -16.71
N LEU A 153 9.49 -5.24 -15.59
CA LEU A 153 9.20 -4.57 -14.31
C LEU A 153 9.41 -3.05 -14.39
N LEU A 154 10.44 -2.60 -15.11
CA LEU A 154 10.69 -1.18 -15.33
C LEU A 154 9.64 -0.52 -16.25
N ALA A 155 9.04 -1.28 -17.16
CA ALA A 155 7.93 -0.83 -17.98
C ALA A 155 6.63 -0.73 -17.16
N VAL A 156 6.32 -1.76 -16.36
CA VAL A 156 5.18 -1.76 -15.42
C VAL A 156 5.24 -0.57 -14.47
N ARG A 157 6.43 -0.25 -13.93
CA ARG A 157 6.62 0.94 -13.09
C ARG A 157 6.21 2.23 -13.80
N ARG A 158 6.61 2.40 -15.07
CA ARG A 158 6.26 3.61 -15.86
C ARG A 158 4.78 3.64 -16.17
N GLN A 159 4.22 2.52 -16.63
CA GLN A 159 2.80 2.37 -16.91
C GLN A 159 1.94 2.66 -15.68
N LEU A 160 2.33 2.21 -14.49
CA LEU A 160 1.62 2.51 -13.24
C LEU A 160 1.56 4.03 -12.98
N ILE A 161 2.70 4.71 -13.10
CA ILE A 161 2.80 6.17 -12.88
C ILE A 161 1.90 6.91 -13.88
N ASP A 162 2.00 6.56 -15.16
CA ASP A 162 1.21 7.19 -16.22
C ASP A 162 -0.30 6.91 -16.03
N LEU A 163 -0.66 5.68 -15.66
CA LEU A 163 -2.04 5.29 -15.44
C LEU A 163 -2.66 6.05 -14.25
N ILE A 164 -1.95 6.17 -13.13
CA ILE A 164 -2.44 6.91 -11.97
C ILE A 164 -2.64 8.38 -12.34
N ASN A 165 -1.62 9.04 -12.89
CA ASN A 165 -1.70 10.46 -13.23
C ASN A 165 -2.74 10.74 -14.33
N GLY A 166 -2.94 9.81 -15.26
CA GLY A 166 -3.96 9.91 -16.31
C GLY A 166 -5.39 9.57 -15.88
N LYS A 167 -5.58 8.85 -14.75
CA LYS A 167 -6.91 8.42 -14.27
C LYS A 167 -7.43 9.18 -13.07
N ILE A 168 -6.60 9.90 -12.30
CA ILE A 168 -7.08 10.77 -11.22
C ILE A 168 -8.00 11.84 -11.82
N THR A 169 -9.23 11.93 -11.31
CA THR A 169 -10.22 12.91 -11.79
C THR A 169 -9.95 14.30 -11.26
N GLN A 170 -10.57 15.33 -11.85
CA GLN A 170 -10.45 16.70 -11.37
C GLN A 170 -10.90 16.86 -9.92
N GLU A 171 -12.04 16.27 -9.54
CA GLU A 171 -12.53 16.25 -8.14
C GLU A 171 -11.53 15.60 -7.17
N GLU A 172 -10.88 14.50 -7.60
CA GLU A 172 -9.88 13.81 -6.80
C GLU A 172 -8.58 14.63 -6.67
N LYS A 173 -8.19 15.39 -7.69
CA LYS A 173 -7.08 16.37 -7.62
C LYS A 173 -7.39 17.47 -6.61
N GLU A 174 -8.60 18.02 -6.67
CA GLU A 174 -9.09 19.05 -5.74
C GLU A 174 -9.16 18.53 -4.30
N PHE A 175 -9.57 17.27 -4.11
CA PHE A 175 -9.50 16.61 -2.81
C PHE A 175 -8.06 16.56 -2.26
N LEU A 176 -7.09 16.08 -3.06
CA LEU A 176 -5.70 16.00 -2.62
C LEU A 176 -5.11 17.38 -2.28
N LEU A 177 -5.48 18.42 -3.04
CA LEU A 177 -5.07 19.80 -2.80
C LEU A 177 -5.71 20.36 -1.52
N SER A 178 -7.02 20.22 -1.35
CA SER A 178 -7.73 20.68 -0.15
C SER A 178 -7.18 20.00 1.12
N PHE A 179 -6.93 18.69 1.05
CA PHE A 179 -6.27 17.93 2.12
C PHE A 179 -4.88 18.49 2.42
N LYS A 180 -4.05 18.70 1.39
CA LYS A 180 -2.70 19.27 1.54
C LYS A 180 -2.73 20.72 2.03
N ASN A 181 -3.81 21.46 1.78
CA ASN A 181 -4.04 22.81 2.24
C ASN A 181 -4.55 22.89 3.69
N LYS A 182 -4.70 21.75 4.39
CA LYS A 182 -5.18 21.60 5.79
C LYS A 182 -6.70 21.74 5.96
N GLU A 183 -7.44 21.96 4.88
CA GLU A 183 -8.89 22.10 4.84
C GLU A 183 -9.48 21.04 3.90
N PRO A 184 -9.39 19.73 4.25
CA PRO A 184 -9.86 18.67 3.37
C PRO A 184 -11.37 18.77 3.12
N ASP A 185 -11.75 18.80 1.84
CA ASP A 185 -13.13 18.66 1.42
C ASP A 185 -13.46 17.18 1.18
N TRP A 186 -13.98 16.52 2.21
CA TRP A 186 -14.32 15.09 2.16
C TRP A 186 -15.45 14.77 1.17
N THR A 187 -16.26 15.76 0.78
CA THR A 187 -17.38 15.53 -0.15
C THR A 187 -16.86 15.12 -1.54
N LEU A 188 -15.67 15.58 -1.92
CA LEU A 188 -15.00 15.25 -3.18
C LEU A 188 -14.49 13.81 -3.25
N LEU A 189 -14.26 13.15 -2.11
CA LEU A 189 -13.77 11.77 -2.08
C LEU A 189 -14.93 10.76 -2.26
N GLY A 190 -16.14 11.13 -1.84
CA GLY A 190 -17.31 10.26 -1.85
C GLY A 190 -17.07 8.95 -1.10
N LEU A 191 -16.42 9.03 0.07
CA LEU A 191 -16.19 7.95 1.01
C LEU A 191 -16.46 8.45 2.43
N ASP A 192 -17.16 7.63 3.22
CA ASP A 192 -17.49 7.96 4.59
C ASP A 192 -16.39 7.56 5.58
N ASN A 193 -16.33 8.25 6.72
CA ASN A 193 -15.49 7.91 7.88
C ASN A 193 -13.97 7.90 7.64
N ILE A 194 -13.48 8.31 6.47
CA ILE A 194 -12.04 8.37 6.15
C ILE A 194 -11.29 9.32 7.09
N ASP A 195 -11.95 10.40 7.52
CA ASP A 195 -11.43 11.35 8.51
C ASP A 195 -11.21 10.72 9.91
N LYS A 196 -11.80 9.55 10.17
CA LYS A 196 -11.67 8.80 11.42
C LYS A 196 -10.47 7.86 11.43
N LEU A 197 -9.92 7.51 10.26
CA LEU A 197 -8.79 6.59 10.14
C LEU A 197 -7.55 7.15 10.87
N PRO A 198 -6.90 6.37 11.76
CA PRO A 198 -5.76 6.84 12.55
C PRO A 198 -4.60 7.40 11.71
N ALA A 199 -4.26 6.75 10.59
CA ALA A 199 -3.18 7.20 9.72
C ALA A 199 -3.49 8.54 9.03
N VAL A 200 -4.76 8.73 8.60
CA VAL A 200 -5.24 10.00 8.04
C VAL A 200 -5.15 11.12 9.07
N ARG A 201 -5.65 10.87 10.30
CA ARG A 201 -5.55 11.82 11.43
C ARG A 201 -4.11 12.16 11.76
N TRP A 202 -3.22 11.16 11.74
CA TRP A 202 -1.80 11.36 11.97
C TRP A 202 -1.16 12.25 10.91
N LYS A 203 -1.44 12.02 9.62
CA LYS A 203 -0.95 12.87 8.53
C LYS A 203 -1.46 14.31 8.68
N ARG A 204 -2.73 14.51 8.99
CA ARG A 204 -3.31 15.85 9.24
C ARG A 204 -2.62 16.56 10.42
N LYS A 205 -2.35 15.85 11.51
CA LYS A 205 -1.61 16.38 12.66
C LYS A 205 -0.18 16.78 12.31
N ASN A 206 0.49 16.03 11.43
CA ASN A 206 1.84 16.40 10.97
C ASN A 206 1.80 17.60 10.03
N LEU A 207 0.78 17.68 9.17
CA LEU A 207 0.58 18.79 8.26
C LEU A 207 0.29 20.10 9.00
N SER A 208 -0.50 20.06 10.08
CA SER A 208 -0.81 21.26 10.89
C SER A 208 0.42 21.83 11.61
N LYS A 209 1.41 20.97 11.91
CA LYS A 209 2.69 21.37 12.52
C LYS A 209 3.75 21.80 11.51
N MET A 210 3.46 21.74 10.21
CA MET A 210 4.42 22.07 9.16
C MET A 210 4.64 23.59 9.11
N PRO A 211 5.91 24.08 9.11
CA PRO A 211 6.22 25.50 8.96
C PRO A 211 5.60 26.09 7.69
N ALA A 212 5.14 27.35 7.75
CA ALA A 212 4.38 27.99 6.67
C ALA A 212 5.10 27.94 5.32
N GLU A 213 6.38 28.29 5.26
CA GLU A 213 7.17 28.26 4.02
C GLU A 213 7.30 26.84 3.45
N LYS A 214 7.61 25.85 4.30
CA LYS A 214 7.70 24.44 3.88
C LYS A 214 6.34 23.93 3.39
N HIS A 215 5.25 24.32 4.06
CA HIS A 215 3.89 23.96 3.67
C HIS A 215 3.53 24.56 2.30
N ALA A 216 3.78 25.84 2.07
CA ALA A 216 3.55 26.52 0.80
C ALA A 216 4.33 25.85 -0.35
N ASN A 217 5.62 25.56 -0.15
CA ASN A 217 6.44 24.85 -1.14
C ASN A 217 5.91 23.45 -1.45
N ALA A 218 5.49 22.70 -0.42
CA ALA A 218 4.94 21.36 -0.61
C ALA A 218 3.55 21.36 -1.26
N LEU A 219 2.74 22.40 -1.05
CA LEU A 219 1.45 22.58 -1.73
C LEU A 219 1.67 22.93 -3.20
N LYS A 220 2.54 23.91 -3.49
CA LYS A 220 2.93 24.29 -4.87
C LYS A 220 3.49 23.09 -5.64
N ARG A 221 4.33 22.28 -4.99
CA ARG A 221 4.87 21.05 -5.60
C ARG A 221 3.77 20.05 -5.93
N LEU A 222 2.78 19.87 -5.06
CA LEU A 222 1.66 18.96 -5.33
C LEU A 222 0.78 19.48 -6.47
N SER A 223 0.44 20.78 -6.50
CA SER A 223 -0.32 21.38 -7.60
C SER A 223 0.38 21.22 -8.94
N PHE A 224 1.70 21.42 -8.98
CA PHE A 224 2.49 21.19 -10.18
C PHE A 224 2.41 19.73 -10.65
N VAL A 225 2.55 18.75 -9.75
CA VAL A 225 2.47 17.32 -10.11
C VAL A 225 1.08 16.91 -10.57
N LEU A 226 0.03 17.55 -10.07
CA LEU A 226 -1.35 17.28 -10.47
C LEU A 226 -1.78 18.03 -11.74
N ASP A 227 -0.91 18.85 -12.33
CA ASP A 227 -1.21 19.76 -13.44
C ASP A 227 -2.40 20.69 -13.15
N VAL A 228 -2.54 21.13 -11.90
CA VAL A 228 -3.57 22.10 -11.50
C VAL A 228 -2.93 23.47 -11.38
N VAL A 229 -3.39 24.43 -12.20
CA VAL A 229 -2.97 25.83 -12.10
C VAL A 229 -3.49 26.39 -10.78
N MET A 230 -2.56 26.77 -9.90
CA MET A 230 -2.82 27.46 -8.64
C MET A 230 -3.10 28.95 -8.85
#